data_AF-A0A7W1WN35-F1
#
_entry.id   AF-A0A7W1WN35-F1
#
_cell.length_a   1.000
_cell.length_b   1.000
_cell.length_c   1.000
_cell.angle_alpha   90.00
_cell.angle_beta   90.00
_cell.angle_gamma   90.00
#
_symmetry.space_group_name_H-M   'P 1'
#
loop_
_entity.id
_entity.type
_entity.pdbx_description
1 polymer ?
#
loop_
_entity_poly.entity_id
_entity_poly.type
_entity_poly.pdbx_seq_one_letter_code
_entity_poly.pdbx_strand_id
1 'polypeptide(L)'
;MSKYRVIQSLHWVKPLSINANFEETLPVIVRYPFVPIVDEDGFSFLGIVKISDIEAVLEATYGHHVPGARFMLGVIVDFPHELEHLLACLKPYNLNIISIVTFDAGDKAIRRILLKIQHSPYTEEIKQKLEEAGFRILSLSQS
;
A
#
# COMPACT_ATOMS: atom_id res chain seq x y z
N MET A 1 41.00 10.54 27.73
CA MET A 1 40.18 9.51 27.04
C MET A 1 38.79 10.07 26.74
N SER A 2 38.55 10.67 25.56
CA SER A 2 37.19 11.07 25.11
C SER A 2 37.18 11.55 23.65
N LYS A 3 37.60 10.71 22.70
CA LYS A 3 37.44 10.98 21.26
C LYS A 3 36.91 9.77 20.49
N TYR A 4 37.09 8.57 21.03
CA TYR A 4 36.71 7.30 20.41
C TYR A 4 35.24 6.91 20.57
N ARG A 5 34.48 7.54 21.49
CA ARG A 5 33.09 7.16 21.77
C ARG A 5 32.07 7.76 20.79
N VAL A 6 32.39 8.88 20.14
CA VAL A 6 31.48 9.60 19.23
C VAL A 6 31.46 8.97 17.83
N ILE A 7 32.57 8.37 17.39
CA ILE A 7 32.69 7.78 16.05
C ILE A 7 31.89 6.48 15.94
N GLN A 8 31.65 5.78 17.05
CA GLN A 8 30.91 4.50 17.08
C GLN A 8 29.40 4.64 16.89
N SER A 9 28.87 5.87 16.83
CA SER A 9 27.44 6.17 16.65
C SER A 9 27.12 6.88 15.32
N LEU A 10 28.10 6.98 14.41
CA LEU A 10 27.87 7.59 13.10
C LEU A 10 27.19 6.59 12.16
N HIS A 11 25.88 6.73 11.99
CA HIS A 11 25.13 5.96 11.00
C HIS A 11 25.04 6.75 9.70
N TRP A 12 25.67 6.22 8.65
CA TRP A 12 25.52 6.77 7.30
C TRP A 12 24.14 6.41 6.77
N VAL A 13 23.25 7.40 6.71
CA VAL A 13 21.97 7.29 6.01
C VAL A 13 22.22 7.67 4.56
N LYS A 14 21.94 6.75 3.64
CA LYS A 14 22.01 7.04 2.20
C LYS A 14 20.89 8.05 1.88
N PRO A 15 21.20 9.26 1.37
CA PRO A 15 20.17 10.19 0.93
C PRO A 15 19.49 9.65 -0.34
N LEU A 16 18.27 10.11 -0.59
CA LEU A 16 17.59 9.93 -1.87
C LEU A 16 17.61 11.23 -2.66
N SER A 17 17.67 11.14 -3.98
CA SER A 17 17.48 12.30 -4.85
C SER A 17 16.02 12.75 -4.80
N ILE A 18 15.77 14.03 -5.09
CA ILE A 18 14.42 14.57 -5.29
C ILE A 18 13.63 13.85 -6.38
N ASN A 19 14.32 13.21 -7.33
CA ASN A 19 13.71 12.42 -8.41
C ASN A 19 13.50 10.94 -8.03
N ALA A 20 13.82 10.53 -6.81
CA ALA A 20 13.59 9.16 -6.35
C ALA A 20 12.08 8.87 -6.25
N ASN A 21 11.70 7.64 -6.56
CA ASN A 21 10.32 7.20 -6.37
C ASN A 21 9.99 7.12 -4.88
N PHE A 22 8.71 7.32 -4.55
CA PHE A 22 8.25 7.26 -3.16
C PHE A 22 8.60 5.94 -2.47
N GLU A 23 8.50 4.82 -3.18
CA GLU A 23 8.76 3.47 -2.66
C GLU A 23 10.22 3.28 -2.23
N GLU A 24 11.14 4.06 -2.77
CA GLU A 24 12.56 4.03 -2.38
C GLU A 24 12.78 4.57 -0.95
N THR A 25 11.80 5.27 -0.40
CA THR A 25 11.83 5.72 1.01
C THR A 25 11.59 4.56 1.99
N LEU A 26 10.85 3.51 1.57
CA LEU A 26 10.39 2.44 2.44
C LEU A 26 11.55 1.65 3.10
N PRO A 27 12.61 1.24 2.38
CA PRO A 27 13.72 0.51 3.01
C PRO A 27 14.53 1.37 3.98
N VAL A 28 14.57 2.69 3.77
CA VAL A 28 15.34 3.62 4.61
C VAL A 28 14.62 3.82 5.93
N ILE A 29 13.30 4.01 5.90
CA ILE A 29 12.54 4.31 7.12
C ILE A 29 12.40 3.15 8.10
N VAL A 30 12.57 1.91 7.63
CA VAL A 30 12.65 0.73 8.50
C VAL A 30 13.85 0.83 9.46
N ARG A 31 14.90 1.55 9.05
CA ARG A 31 16.15 1.67 9.83
C ARG A 31 16.30 3.03 10.51
N TYR A 32 15.69 4.07 9.94
CA TYR A 32 15.89 5.46 10.35
C TYR A 32 14.56 6.22 10.39
N PRO A 33 14.35 7.17 11.33
CA PRO A 33 13.07 7.89 11.43
C PRO A 33 12.80 8.89 10.29
N PHE A 34 13.77 9.10 9.38
CA PHE A 34 13.66 9.99 8.23
C PHE A 34 14.63 9.59 7.12
N VAL A 35 14.38 10.13 5.92
CA VAL A 35 15.20 10.01 4.71
C VAL A 35 15.65 11.40 4.28
N PRO A 36 16.96 11.69 4.21
CA PRO A 36 17.45 12.94 3.65
C PRO A 36 17.20 12.97 2.14
N ILE A 37 16.67 14.10 1.65
CA ILE A 37 16.47 14.36 0.23
C ILE A 37 17.51 15.37 -0.25
N VAL A 38 18.18 15.02 -1.34
CA VAL A 38 19.19 15.86 -2.00
C VAL A 38 18.74 16.21 -3.42
N ASP A 39 19.31 17.26 -3.96
CA ASP A 39 19.10 17.66 -5.35
C ASP A 39 19.72 16.64 -6.33
N GLU A 40 19.55 16.87 -7.63
CA GLU A 40 20.12 16.03 -8.70
C GLU A 40 21.65 15.90 -8.62
N ASP A 41 22.33 16.89 -8.06
CA ASP A 41 23.78 16.86 -7.86
C ASP A 41 24.24 15.82 -6.80
N GLY A 42 23.31 15.28 -6.00
CA GLY A 42 23.57 14.28 -4.97
C GLY A 42 24.17 14.82 -3.67
N PHE A 43 24.41 16.13 -3.55
CA PHE A 43 25.08 16.75 -2.40
C PHE A 43 24.29 17.92 -1.78
N SER A 44 23.54 18.66 -2.60
CA SER A 44 22.74 19.80 -2.14
C SER A 44 21.53 19.31 -1.36
N PHE A 45 21.52 19.53 -0.05
CA PHE A 45 20.44 19.11 0.83
C PHE A 45 19.19 19.95 0.59
N LEU A 46 18.06 19.29 0.28
CA LEU A 46 16.78 19.94 0.01
C LEU A 46 15.79 19.80 1.15
N GLY A 47 15.86 18.70 1.92
CA GLY A 47 14.94 18.46 3.01
C GLY A 47 14.95 17.02 3.51
N ILE A 48 13.91 16.65 4.26
CA ILE A 48 13.72 15.29 4.77
C ILE A 48 12.32 14.79 4.49
N VAL A 49 12.19 13.48 4.32
CA VAL A 49 10.92 12.75 4.39
C VAL A 49 10.90 11.98 5.70
N LYS A 50 9.89 12.19 6.55
CA LYS A 50 9.73 11.48 7.82
C LYS A 50 8.81 10.27 7.65
N ILE A 51 8.83 9.36 8.63
CA ILE A 51 7.86 8.26 8.73
C ILE A 51 6.41 8.77 8.65
N SER A 52 6.09 9.87 9.33
CA SER A 52 4.73 10.45 9.31
C SER A 52 4.26 10.86 7.91
N ASP A 53 5.20 11.29 7.05
CA ASP A 53 4.88 11.72 5.69
C ASP A 53 4.57 10.50 4.81
N ILE A 54 5.28 9.40 5.02
CA ILE A 54 5.04 8.10 4.38
C ILE A 54 3.71 7.50 4.84
N GLU A 55 3.45 7.52 6.16
CA GLU A 55 2.18 7.07 6.73
C GLU A 55 1.00 7.83 6.12
N ALA A 56 1.09 9.16 6.00
CA ALA A 56 0.05 9.98 5.39
C ALA A 56 -0.22 9.61 3.92
N VAL A 57 0.83 9.35 3.14
CA VAL A 57 0.69 8.91 1.73
C VAL A 57 0.05 7.52 1.65
N LEU A 58 0.43 6.59 2.53
CA LEU A 58 -0.19 5.28 2.59
C LEU A 58 -1.66 5.39 3.00
N GLU A 59 -1.99 6.12 4.07
CA GLU A 59 -3.39 6.34 4.48
C GLU A 59 -4.24 6.89 3.33
N ALA A 60 -3.73 7.85 2.57
CA ALA A 60 -4.41 8.38 1.39
C ALA A 60 -4.57 7.32 0.28
N THR A 61 -3.52 6.57 -0.03
CA THR A 61 -3.52 5.52 -1.07
C THR A 61 -4.49 4.38 -0.76
N TYR A 62 -4.59 3.97 0.51
CA TYR A 62 -5.55 2.97 0.97
C TYR A 62 -6.97 3.54 1.16
N GLY A 63 -7.16 4.84 0.92
CA GLY A 63 -8.43 5.54 1.15
C GLY A 63 -8.90 5.42 2.60
N HIS A 64 -7.98 5.44 3.58
CA HIS A 64 -8.27 5.16 4.99
C HIS A 64 -9.40 6.04 5.54
N HIS A 65 -9.36 7.33 5.22
CA HIS A 65 -10.34 8.33 5.69
C HIS A 65 -11.53 8.52 4.75
N VAL A 66 -11.65 7.71 3.69
CA VAL A 66 -12.77 7.77 2.73
C VAL A 66 -13.81 6.69 3.11
N PRO A 67 -15.07 7.04 3.42
CA PRO A 67 -16.07 6.04 3.78
C PRO A 67 -16.35 5.04 2.65
N GLY A 68 -16.52 3.76 2.98
CA GLY A 68 -16.78 2.71 2.01
C GLY A 68 -16.81 1.29 2.57
N ALA A 69 -17.13 0.34 1.69
CA ALA A 69 -17.04 -1.08 1.97
C ALA A 69 -15.64 -1.60 1.62
N ARG A 70 -14.98 -2.24 2.58
CA ARG A 70 -13.62 -2.79 2.42
C ARG A 70 -13.66 -4.31 2.47
N PHE A 71 -13.29 -4.91 1.36
CA PHE A 71 -13.14 -6.34 1.17
C PHE A 71 -11.67 -6.74 1.27
N MET A 72 -11.39 -7.81 2.01
CA MET A 72 -10.14 -8.53 1.93
C MET A 72 -10.40 -9.84 1.18
N LEU A 73 -9.77 -9.98 0.01
CA LEU A 73 -9.93 -11.13 -0.88
C LEU A 73 -8.67 -11.98 -0.85
N GLY A 74 -8.84 -13.30 -0.85
CA GLY A 74 -7.79 -14.27 -1.11
C GLY A 74 -7.92 -14.82 -2.52
N VAL A 75 -6.84 -14.75 -3.29
CA VAL A 75 -6.71 -15.37 -4.61
C VAL A 75 -6.00 -16.70 -4.41
N ILE A 76 -6.74 -17.80 -4.66
CA ILE A 76 -6.24 -19.16 -4.43
C ILE A 76 -5.35 -19.61 -5.59
N VAL A 77 -5.64 -19.16 -6.81
CA VAL A 77 -4.86 -19.46 -8.01
C VAL A 77 -4.54 -18.16 -8.75
N ASP A 78 -3.26 -17.89 -9.03
CA ASP A 78 -2.83 -16.69 -9.74
C ASP A 78 -2.84 -16.97 -11.24
N PHE A 79 -3.95 -16.59 -11.89
CA PHE A 79 -4.07 -16.64 -13.34
C PHE A 79 -3.80 -15.26 -13.95
N PRO A 80 -3.33 -15.20 -15.21
CA PRO A 80 -3.37 -13.95 -15.96
C PRO A 80 -4.77 -13.36 -15.95
N HIS A 81 -4.87 -12.03 -15.83
CA HIS A 81 -6.13 -11.25 -15.87
C HIS A 81 -7.04 -11.33 -14.63
N GLU A 82 -6.58 -11.86 -13.48
CA GLU A 82 -7.41 -11.89 -12.25
C GLU A 82 -7.93 -10.51 -11.82
N LEU A 83 -7.14 -9.44 -11.99
CA LEU A 83 -7.61 -8.08 -11.69
C LEU A 83 -8.70 -7.61 -12.66
N GLU A 84 -8.60 -7.98 -13.94
CA GLU A 84 -9.64 -7.67 -14.92
C GLU A 84 -10.94 -8.42 -14.59
N HIS A 85 -10.82 -9.69 -14.20
CA HIS A 85 -11.94 -10.50 -13.74
C HIS A 85 -12.62 -9.87 -12.51
N LEU A 86 -11.84 -9.43 -11.52
CA LEU A 86 -12.33 -8.70 -10.36
C LEU A 86 -13.13 -7.46 -10.77
N LEU A 87 -12.57 -6.63 -11.65
CA LEU A 87 -13.23 -5.40 -12.11
C LEU A 87 -14.51 -5.68 -12.90
N ALA A 88 -14.54 -6.77 -13.68
CA ALA A 88 -15.72 -7.20 -14.41
C ALA A 88 -16.88 -7.59 -13.47
N CYS A 89 -16.59 -8.17 -12.30
CA CYS A 89 -17.61 -8.45 -11.28
C CYS A 89 -18.26 -7.18 -10.72
N LEU A 90 -17.51 -6.07 -10.64
CA LEU A 90 -17.99 -4.81 -10.06
C LEU A 90 -18.72 -3.93 -11.08
N LYS A 91 -18.41 -4.06 -12.38
CA LYS A 91 -18.94 -3.23 -13.46
C LYS A 91 -20.48 -3.08 -13.48
N PRO A 92 -21.29 -4.13 -13.25
CA PRO A 92 -22.75 -4.01 -13.27
C PRO A 92 -23.32 -3.06 -12.20
N TYR A 93 -22.60 -2.86 -11.10
CA TYR A 93 -23.06 -2.07 -9.96
C TYR A 93 -22.74 -0.57 -10.08
N ASN A 94 -22.03 -0.16 -11.15
CA ASN A 94 -21.71 1.24 -11.47
C ASN A 94 -21.23 2.07 -10.26
N LEU A 95 -20.24 1.53 -9.55
CA LEU A 95 -19.74 2.11 -8.31
C LEU A 95 -18.28 2.55 -8.42
N ASN A 96 -17.94 3.58 -7.65
CA ASN A 96 -16.55 4.04 -7.55
C ASN A 96 -15.73 3.05 -6.71
N ILE A 97 -14.60 2.66 -7.27
CA ILE A 97 -13.55 1.94 -6.55
C ILE A 97 -12.67 3.00 -5.89
N ILE A 98 -12.54 2.93 -4.57
CA ILE A 98 -11.72 3.84 -3.77
C ILE A 98 -10.25 3.43 -3.87
N SER A 99 -9.97 2.13 -3.69
CA SER A 99 -8.60 1.61 -3.77
C SER A 99 -8.59 0.12 -4.10
N ILE A 100 -7.58 -0.32 -4.86
CA ILE A 100 -7.21 -1.73 -5.02
C ILE A 100 -5.74 -1.88 -4.70
N VAL A 101 -5.43 -2.72 -3.71
CA VAL A 101 -4.04 -3.00 -3.32
C VAL A 101 -3.84 -4.51 -3.33
N THR A 102 -2.86 -4.98 -4.10
CA THR A 102 -2.49 -6.40 -4.12
C THR A 102 -1.19 -6.62 -3.37
N PHE A 103 -1.11 -7.65 -2.56
CA PHE A 103 0.12 -8.03 -1.88
C PHE A 103 0.21 -9.54 -1.74
N ASP A 104 1.45 -10.04 -1.73
CA ASP A 104 1.75 -11.46 -1.54
C ASP A 104 1.29 -11.89 -0.13
N ALA A 105 0.65 -13.06 -0.05
CA ALA A 105 0.12 -13.61 1.19
C ALA A 105 0.90 -14.83 1.70
N GLY A 106 2.02 -15.17 1.07
CA GLY A 106 2.87 -16.29 1.41
C GLY A 106 2.11 -17.62 1.36
N ASP A 107 2.38 -18.52 2.30
CA ASP A 107 1.96 -19.94 2.23
C ASP A 107 0.45 -20.21 2.25
N LYS A 108 -0.40 -19.22 2.60
CA LYS A 108 -1.86 -19.44 2.81
C LYS A 108 -2.74 -19.03 1.63
N ALA A 109 -2.22 -18.22 0.70
CA ALA A 109 -2.88 -17.80 -0.54
C ALA A 109 -1.80 -17.23 -1.47
N ILE A 110 -1.97 -17.33 -2.78
CA ILE A 110 -0.95 -16.82 -3.72
C ILE A 110 -0.93 -15.28 -3.72
N ARG A 111 -2.10 -14.65 -3.55
CA ARG A 111 -2.22 -13.19 -3.49
C ARG A 111 -3.40 -12.76 -2.62
N ARG A 112 -3.26 -11.63 -1.94
CA ARG A 112 -4.36 -10.92 -1.31
C ARG A 112 -4.67 -9.66 -2.08
N ILE A 113 -5.95 -9.33 -2.14
CA ILE A 113 -6.44 -8.09 -2.72
C ILE A 113 -7.27 -7.38 -1.66
N LEU A 114 -6.85 -6.19 -1.28
CA LEU A 114 -7.68 -5.25 -0.54
C LEU A 114 -8.42 -4.40 -1.57
N LEU A 115 -9.73 -4.60 -1.62
CA LEU A 115 -10.63 -3.82 -2.46
C LEU A 115 -11.45 -2.92 -1.55
N LYS A 116 -11.39 -1.60 -1.75
CA LYS A 116 -12.28 -0.64 -1.11
C LYS A 116 -13.16 0.01 -2.17
N ILE A 117 -14.46 -0.04 -1.96
CA ILE A 117 -15.47 0.55 -2.84
C ILE A 117 -16.32 1.55 -2.07
N GLN A 118 -16.92 2.51 -2.76
CA GLN A 118 -17.91 3.39 -2.14
C GLN A 118 -19.05 2.56 -1.53
N HIS A 119 -19.67 3.09 -0.48
CA HIS A 119 -20.79 2.40 0.17
C HIS A 119 -21.91 2.14 -0.85
N SER A 120 -22.48 0.93 -0.80
CA SER A 120 -23.43 0.47 -1.81
C SER A 120 -24.50 -0.43 -1.18
N PRO A 121 -25.77 -0.30 -1.58
CA PRO A 121 -26.81 -1.24 -1.17
C PRO A 121 -26.54 -2.66 -1.70
N TYR A 122 -25.74 -2.78 -2.75
CA TYR A 122 -25.39 -4.06 -3.38
C TYR A 122 -24.19 -4.76 -2.74
N THR A 123 -23.71 -4.32 -1.57
CA THR A 123 -22.48 -4.86 -0.95
C THR A 123 -22.53 -6.39 -0.80
N GLU A 124 -23.64 -6.95 -0.33
CA GLU A 124 -23.76 -8.41 -0.16
C GLU A 124 -23.89 -9.15 -1.51
N GLU A 125 -24.55 -8.55 -2.50
CA GLU A 125 -24.62 -9.12 -3.85
C GLU A 125 -23.24 -9.14 -4.51
N ILE A 126 -22.45 -8.07 -4.33
CA ILE A 126 -21.06 -7.98 -4.79
C ILE A 126 -20.22 -9.05 -4.10
N LYS A 127 -20.36 -9.21 -2.79
CA LYS A 127 -19.67 -10.26 -2.03
C LYS A 127 -19.95 -11.64 -2.63
N GLN A 128 -21.22 -11.98 -2.84
CA GLN A 128 -21.61 -13.24 -3.44
C GLN A 128 -21.05 -13.39 -4.87
N LYS A 129 -21.13 -12.32 -5.68
CA LYS A 129 -20.62 -12.33 -7.06
C LYS A 129 -19.10 -12.59 -7.12
N LEU A 130 -18.35 -12.04 -6.18
CA LEU A 130 -16.91 -12.27 -6.04
C LEU A 130 -16.61 -13.71 -5.62
N GLU A 131 -17.39 -14.29 -4.71
CA GLU A 131 -17.25 -15.70 -4.32
C GLU A 131 -17.55 -16.66 -5.48
N GLU A 132 -18.62 -16.38 -6.24
CA GLU A 132 -18.97 -17.13 -7.46
C GLU A 132 -17.89 -17.03 -8.55
N ALA A 133 -17.17 -15.90 -8.60
CA ALA A 133 -16.04 -15.69 -9.50
C ALA A 133 -14.74 -16.38 -9.03
N GLY A 134 -14.74 -17.01 -7.85
CA GLY A 134 -13.60 -17.75 -7.31
C GLY A 134 -12.73 -16.98 -6.31
N PHE A 135 -13.10 -15.74 -5.96
CA PHE A 135 -12.40 -14.98 -4.92
C PHE A 135 -12.88 -15.41 -3.54
N ARG A 136 -11.95 -15.79 -2.65
CA ARG A 136 -12.30 -16.10 -1.26
C ARG A 136 -12.44 -14.81 -0.45
N ILE A 137 -13.60 -14.54 0.13
CA ILE A 137 -13.77 -13.42 1.05
C ILE A 137 -13.15 -13.77 2.40
N LEU A 138 -12.08 -13.06 2.77
CA LEU A 138 -11.41 -13.22 4.06
C LEU A 138 -12.02 -12.30 5.13
N SER A 139 -12.41 -11.09 4.74
CA SER A 139 -13.18 -10.18 5.59
C SER A 139 -13.90 -9.12 4.78
N LEU A 140 -14.98 -8.59 5.37
CA LEU A 140 -15.73 -7.44 4.89
C LEU A 140 -15.94 -6.50 6.08
N SER A 141 -15.58 -5.23 5.93
CA SER A 141 -15.79 -4.19 6.94
C SER A 141 -16.37 -2.93 6.30
N GLN A 142 -17.18 -2.20 7.05
CA GLN A 142 -17.73 -0.90 6.67
C GLN A 142 -17.07 0.16 7.55
N SER A 143 -16.46 1.16 6.92
CA SER A 143 -15.77 2.27 7.60
C SER A 143 -15.99 3.55 6.83
#